data_AF-A0A397D383-F1
#
_entry.id   AF-A0A397D383-F1
#
_cell.length_a   1.000
_cell.length_b   1.000
_cell.length_c   1.000
_cell.angle_alpha   90.00
_cell.angle_beta   90.00
_cell.angle_gamma   90.00
#
_symmetry.space_group_name_H-M   'P 1'
#
loop_
_entity.id
_entity.type
_entity.pdbx_description
1 polymer ?
#
loop_
_entity_poly.entity_id
_entity_poly.type
_entity_poly.pdbx_seq_one_letter_code
_entity_poly.pdbx_strand_id
1 'polypeptide(L)'
;MQRNFLWAAVFLLKPGGTLVYSTCTVNPKENEQMVAHALDAYPLELVGQNPVLGEPGLLNQGLSADQAAKVQRFDPASASDTMGFFCAKFVKTKSIRETTSSQNN
;
A
#
# COMPACT_ATOMS: atom_id res chain seq x y z
N MET A 1 13.35 -6.77 3.18
CA MET A 1 13.21 -7.02 1.73
C MET A 1 12.03 -6.26 1.13
N GLN A 2 10.77 -6.49 1.55
CA GLN A 2 9.58 -5.81 1.00
C GLN A 2 9.67 -4.27 1.02
N ARG A 3 10.19 -3.68 2.09
CA ARG A 3 10.40 -2.22 2.20
C ARG A 3 11.31 -1.66 1.09
N ASN A 4 12.34 -2.40 0.66
CA ASN A 4 13.25 -1.95 -0.40
C ASN A 4 12.56 -1.95 -1.77
N PHE A 5 11.72 -2.96 -2.05
CA PHE A 5 10.92 -2.98 -3.27
C PHE A 5 9.87 -1.89 -3.28
N LEU A 6 9.22 -1.66 -2.14
CA LEU A 6 8.26 -0.57 -1.98
C LEU A 6 8.93 0.78 -2.25
N TRP A 7 10.10 1.04 -1.64
CA TRP A 7 10.88 2.25 -1.89
C TRP A 7 11.21 2.42 -3.38
N ALA A 8 11.72 1.37 -4.04
CA ALA A 8 12.09 1.44 -5.45
C ALA A 8 10.86 1.74 -6.34
N ALA A 9 9.72 1.10 -6.05
CA ALA A 9 8.47 1.36 -6.76
C ALA A 9 8.00 2.80 -6.58
N VAL A 10 8.04 3.32 -5.35
CA VAL A 10 7.72 4.72 -5.06
C VAL A 10 8.68 5.66 -5.78
N PHE A 11 9.98 5.39 -5.79
CA PHE A 11 11.00 6.22 -6.44
C PHE A 11 10.80 6.34 -7.96
N LEU A 12 10.41 5.22 -8.59
CA LEU A 12 10.18 5.16 -10.04
C LEU A 12 8.82 5.77 -10.44
N LEU A 13 7.82 5.72 -9.57
CA LEU A 13 6.48 6.21 -9.86
C LEU A 13 6.44 7.74 -9.98
N LYS A 14 5.75 8.26 -10.98
CA LYS A 14 5.49 9.70 -11.12
C LYS A 14 4.40 10.18 -10.15
N PRO A 15 4.37 11.47 -9.77
CA PRO A 15 3.21 12.05 -9.07
C PRO A 15 1.92 11.86 -9.88
N GLY A 16 0.81 11.60 -9.20
CA GLY A 16 -0.47 11.15 -9.77
C GLY A 16 -0.48 9.70 -10.24
N GLY A 17 0.65 8.99 -10.22
CA GLY A 17 0.75 7.58 -10.57
C GLY A 17 0.10 6.67 -9.52
N THR A 18 -0.36 5.50 -9.97
CA THR A 18 -0.95 4.46 -9.09
C THR A 18 0.09 3.40 -8.75
N LEU A 19 0.18 3.04 -7.47
CA LEU A 19 0.95 1.92 -6.97
C LEU A 19 -0.01 0.87 -6.40
N VAL A 20 0.16 -0.39 -6.78
CA VAL A 20 -0.55 -1.52 -6.17
C VAL A 20 0.47 -2.36 -5.40
N TYR A 21 0.17 -2.63 -4.14
CA TYR A 21 0.93 -3.53 -3.29
C TYR A 21 0.08 -4.76 -3.00
N SER A 22 0.63 -5.94 -3.24
CA SER A 22 -0.09 -7.20 -3.02
C SER A 22 0.83 -8.31 -2.53
N THR A 23 0.30 -9.22 -1.73
CA THR A 23 1.02 -10.36 -1.18
C THR A 23 0.13 -11.61 -1.17
N CYS A 24 0.73 -12.80 -1.17
CA CYS A 24 0.06 -14.09 -0.98
C CYS A 24 0.21 -14.62 0.46
N THR A 25 0.18 -13.72 1.45
CA THR A 25 0.30 -14.04 2.88
C THR A 25 -0.82 -13.41 3.68
N VAL A 26 -1.15 -14.03 4.80
CA VAL A 26 -2.09 -13.52 5.81
C VAL A 26 -1.38 -12.76 6.94
N ASN A 27 -0.06 -12.67 6.92
CA ASN A 27 0.71 -12.07 8.01
C ASN A 27 0.53 -10.55 8.09
N PRO A 28 0.01 -10.00 9.21
CA PRO A 28 -0.22 -8.55 9.33
C PRO A 28 1.02 -7.68 9.21
N LYS A 29 2.21 -8.23 9.55
CA LYS A 29 3.49 -7.53 9.42
C LYS A 29 3.85 -7.23 7.96
N GLU A 30 3.43 -8.09 7.06
CA GLU A 30 3.67 -7.97 5.61
C GLU A 30 2.54 -7.20 4.91
N ASN A 31 1.39 -7.05 5.56
CA ASN A 31 0.19 -6.48 4.98
C ASN A 31 -0.09 -5.09 5.57
N GLU A 32 -0.94 -5.01 6.60
CA GLU A 32 -1.40 -3.76 7.19
C GLU A 32 -0.24 -2.89 7.72
N GLN A 33 0.75 -3.51 8.36
CA GLN A 33 1.91 -2.77 8.88
C GLN A 33 2.81 -2.25 7.75
N MET A 34 2.83 -2.93 6.60
CA MET A 34 3.55 -2.43 5.41
C MET A 34 2.83 -1.22 4.81
N VAL A 35 1.49 -1.26 4.76
CA VAL A 35 0.66 -0.12 4.33
C VAL A 35 0.86 1.07 5.26
N ALA A 36 0.80 0.84 6.58
CA ALA A 36 1.02 1.89 7.58
C ALA A 36 2.42 2.52 7.40
N HIS A 37 3.45 1.70 7.24
CA HIS A 37 4.80 2.18 6.95
C HIS A 37 4.88 2.97 5.64
N ALA A 38 4.19 2.54 4.59
CA ALA A 38 4.19 3.22 3.31
C ALA A 38 3.61 4.64 3.40
N LEU A 39 2.52 4.79 4.16
CA LEU A 39 1.82 6.06 4.38
C LEU A 39 2.62 7.03 5.25
N ASP A 40 3.39 6.50 6.20
CA ASP A 40 4.27 7.30 7.06
C ASP A 40 5.55 7.74 6.34
N ALA A 41 6.16 6.84 5.56
CA ALA A 41 7.48 7.06 4.97
C ALA A 41 7.48 7.78 3.62
N TYR A 42 6.37 7.76 2.88
CA TYR A 42 6.32 8.20 1.47
C TYR A 42 5.12 9.12 1.18
N PRO A 43 5.21 9.99 0.15
CA PRO A 43 4.08 10.82 -0.28
C PRO A 43 3.06 9.99 -1.07
N LEU A 44 2.43 9.06 -0.38
CA LEU A 44 1.41 8.15 -0.89
C LEU A 44 0.09 8.42 -0.17
N GLU A 45 -1.01 8.29 -0.91
CA GLU A 45 -2.35 8.32 -0.36
C GLU A 45 -3.04 6.99 -0.63
N LEU A 46 -3.60 6.36 0.41
CA LEU A 46 -4.36 5.12 0.27
C LEU A 46 -5.75 5.41 -0.31
N VAL A 47 -6.09 4.72 -1.39
CA VAL A 47 -7.34 4.91 -2.13
C VAL A 47 -8.16 3.62 -2.21
N GLY A 48 -9.48 3.75 -2.21
CA GLY A 48 -10.41 2.62 -2.30
C GLY A 48 -10.28 1.83 -3.60
N GLN A 49 -10.61 0.54 -3.52
CA GLN A 49 -10.52 -0.42 -4.62
C GLN A 49 -11.94 -0.86 -5.02
N ASN A 50 -12.19 -0.97 -6.33
CA ASN A 50 -13.44 -1.46 -6.89
C ASN A 50 -13.13 -2.48 -7.98
N PRO A 51 -13.82 -3.64 -8.03
CA PRO A 51 -14.84 -4.09 -7.07
C PRO A 51 -14.26 -4.44 -5.68
N VAL A 52 -15.11 -4.44 -4.65
CA VAL A 52 -14.77 -4.94 -3.31
C VAL A 52 -15.14 -6.41 -3.25
N LEU A 53 -14.12 -7.28 -3.18
CA LEU A 53 -14.28 -8.73 -3.17
C LEU A 53 -13.75 -9.38 -1.88
N GLY A 54 -12.76 -8.75 -1.25
CA GLY A 54 -12.19 -9.18 0.01
C GLY A 54 -12.76 -8.45 1.22
N GLU A 55 -12.40 -8.95 2.39
CA GLU A 55 -12.68 -8.33 3.67
C GLU A 55 -11.77 -7.09 3.91
N PRO A 56 -12.18 -6.15 4.78
CA PRO A 56 -11.33 -5.04 5.16
C PRO A 56 -10.06 -5.50 5.87
N GLY A 57 -9.06 -4.62 5.91
CA GLY A 57 -7.83 -4.84 6.67
C GLY A 57 -8.07 -4.99 8.17
N LEU A 58 -7.12 -5.61 8.87
CA LEU A 58 -7.21 -5.78 10.31
C LEU A 58 -7.06 -4.45 11.06
N LEU A 59 -7.95 -4.22 12.04
CA LEU A 59 -7.83 -3.11 12.98
C LEU A 59 -6.66 -3.34 13.95
N ASN A 60 -6.17 -2.26 14.57
CA ASN A 60 -5.04 -2.28 15.51
C ASN A 60 -3.70 -2.77 14.93
N GLN A 61 -3.54 -2.73 13.60
CA GLN A 61 -2.31 -3.07 12.89
C GLN A 61 -1.63 -1.86 12.23
N GLY A 62 -1.91 -0.65 12.75
CA GLY A 62 -1.35 0.61 12.26
C GLY A 62 -2.22 1.36 11.26
N LEU A 63 -3.35 0.79 10.84
CA LEU A 63 -4.34 1.47 9.99
C LEU A 63 -5.52 1.98 10.82
N SER A 64 -6.05 3.16 10.45
CA SER A 64 -7.37 3.62 10.92
C SER A 64 -8.50 2.78 10.31
N ALA A 65 -9.71 2.88 10.86
CA ALA A 65 -10.88 2.18 10.30
C ALA A 65 -11.13 2.54 8.82
N ASP A 66 -11.01 3.82 8.47
CA ASP A 66 -11.18 4.30 7.09
C ASP A 66 -10.06 3.79 6.15
N GLN A 67 -8.85 3.62 6.67
CA GLN A 67 -7.74 3.06 5.89
C GLN A 67 -7.90 1.54 5.71
N ALA A 68 -8.30 0.83 6.78
CA ALA A 68 -8.58 -0.60 6.74
C ALA A 68 -9.69 -0.94 5.75
N ALA A 69 -10.72 -0.08 5.61
CA ALA A 69 -11.78 -0.25 4.63
C ALA A 69 -11.33 -0.08 3.16
N LYS A 70 -10.14 0.47 2.91
CA LYS A 70 -9.60 0.70 1.54
C LYS A 70 -8.67 -0.41 1.07
N VAL A 71 -8.22 -1.29 1.96
CA VAL A 71 -7.45 -2.48 1.59
C VAL A 71 -8.38 -3.68 1.49
N GLN A 72 -7.95 -4.71 0.76
CA GLN A 72 -8.72 -5.95 0.62
C GLN A 72 -7.87 -7.12 1.07
N ARG A 73 -8.44 -7.95 1.93
CA ARG A 73 -7.83 -9.13 2.51
C ARG A 73 -8.69 -10.34 2.19
N PHE A 74 -8.03 -11.41 1.78
CA PHE A 74 -8.66 -12.67 1.43
C PHE A 74 -8.08 -13.72 2.37
N ASP A 75 -8.90 -14.19 3.30
CA ASP A 75 -8.49 -15.17 4.30
C ASP A 75 -9.03 -16.55 3.91
N PRO A 76 -8.20 -17.60 3.83
CA PRO A 76 -8.67 -18.96 3.56
C PRO A 76 -9.61 -19.50 4.63
N ALA A 77 -9.59 -18.95 5.85
CA ALA A 77 -10.54 -19.31 6.89
C ALA A 77 -11.90 -18.60 6.74
N SER A 78 -12.05 -17.69 5.76
CA SER A 78 -13.32 -17.01 5.49
C SER A 78 -14.27 -17.85 4.64
N ALA A 79 -15.54 -17.41 4.56
CA ALA A 79 -16.60 -18.09 3.81
C ALA A 79 -16.32 -18.25 2.31
N SER A 80 -15.34 -17.53 1.78
CA SER A 80 -15.03 -17.47 0.34
C SER A 80 -14.03 -18.52 -0.14
N ASP A 81 -13.47 -19.37 0.75
CA ASP A 81 -12.50 -20.44 0.42
C ASP A 81 -11.40 -20.00 -0.57
N THR A 82 -10.85 -18.80 -0.32
CA THR A 82 -9.81 -18.20 -1.17
C THR A 82 -8.43 -18.47 -0.62
N MET A 83 -7.39 -18.51 -1.47
CA MET A 83 -6.01 -18.47 -0.98
C MET A 83 -5.74 -17.17 -0.19
N GLY A 84 -4.84 -17.25 0.80
CA GLY A 84 -4.38 -16.09 1.57
C GLY A 84 -3.81 -15.01 0.64
N PHE A 85 -4.49 -13.86 0.57
CA PHE A 85 -4.09 -12.76 -0.31
C PHE A 85 -4.40 -11.39 0.30
N PHE A 86 -3.62 -10.38 -0.09
CA PHE A 86 -3.80 -9.01 0.35
C PHE A 86 -3.54 -8.03 -0.80
N CYS A 87 -4.32 -6.96 -0.86
CA CYS A 87 -4.16 -5.90 -1.86
C CYS A 87 -4.41 -4.51 -1.28
N ALA A 88 -3.50 -3.58 -1.56
CA ALA A 88 -3.60 -2.17 -1.24
C ALA A 88 -3.26 -1.31 -2.47
N LYS A 89 -4.01 -0.22 -2.67
CA LYS A 89 -3.82 0.70 -3.79
C LYS A 89 -3.52 2.11 -3.30
N PHE A 90 -2.49 2.72 -3.86
CA PHE A 90 -2.04 4.06 -3.51
C PHE A 90 -1.97 4.98 -4.73
N VAL A 91 -2.14 6.27 -4.50
CA VAL A 91 -1.78 7.33 -5.45
C VAL A 91 -0.59 8.10 -4.90
N LYS A 92 0.45 8.30 -5.72
CA LYS A 92 1.60 9.12 -5.33
C LYS A 92 1.28 10.59 -5.45
N THR A 93 1.42 11.36 -4.38
CA THR A 93 0.98 12.77 -4.34
C THR A 93 2.07 13.75 -4.75
N LYS A 94 3.36 13.43 -4.50
CA LYS A 94 4.51 14.31 -4.78
C LYS A 94 5.72 13.53 -5.25
N SER A 95 6.63 14.19 -5.97
CA SER A 95 7.90 13.57 -6.38
C SER A 95 8.82 13.40 -5.18
N ILE A 96 9.63 12.34 -5.19
CA ILE A 96 10.72 12.13 -4.23
C ILE A 96 12.10 12.18 -4.90
N ARG A 97 12.15 12.52 -6.19
CA ARG A 97 13.41 12.81 -6.88
C ARG A 97 13.78 14.25 -6.56
N GLU A 98 14.98 14.47 -6.04
CA GLU A 98 15.52 15.82 -5.89
C GLU A 98 15.55 16.50 -7.26
N THR A 99 15.05 17.72 -7.34
CA THR A 99 15.19 18.53 -8.56
C THR A 99 16.62 19.01 -8.57
N THR A 100 17.46 18.43 -9.41
CA THR A 100 18.79 18.98 -9.70
C THR A 100 18.58 20.30 -10.46
N SER A 101 18.22 21.37 -9.75
CA SER A 101 18.29 22.72 -10.27
C SER A 101 19.75 23.14 -10.26
N SER A 102 20.31 23.26 -11.46
CA SER A 102 21.63 23.81 -11.75
C SER A 102 21.93 25.06 -10.91
N GLN A 103 22.85 24.93 -9.95
CA GLN A 103 23.62 26.08 -9.47
C GLN A 103 24.64 26.41 -10.58
N ASN A 104 24.20 27.22 -11.55
CA ASN A 104 25.09 28.10 -12.30
C ASN A 104 25.03 29.46 -11.59
N ASN A 105 26.05 29.74 -10.76
CA ASN A 105 26.65 31.07 -10.66
C ASN A 105 28.05 30.94 -10.05
#